data_AF-A0A6V8DQE5-F1
#
_entry.id   AF-A0A6V8DQE5-F1
#
_cell.length_a   1.000
_cell.length_b   1.000
_cell.length_c   1.000
_cell.angle_alpha   90.00
_cell.angle_beta   90.00
_cell.angle_gamma   90.00
#
_symmetry.space_group_name_H-M   'P 1'
#
loop_
_entity.id
_entity.type
_entity.pdbx_description
1 polymer ?
#
loop_
_entity_poly.entity_id
_entity_poly.type
_entity_poly.pdbx_seq_one_letter_code
_entity_poly.pdbx_strand_id
1 'polypeptide(L)'
;YFANPSNRFWRLLEESGIIDGNDPKLDDVMVENFGFGFCDVIETPGNDASTISRRDFTQNAPSFLKRIDNYALSMNGTLKRICFVGKRQWKQLFHPILAHCMHGKQSHEHRPPNWPDSLNGIDVWILPSPSGRAVLSNEERVSPYHDLACEIHSF
;
A
#
# COMPACT_ATOMS: atom_id res chain seq x y z
N TYR A 1 12.24 3.64 2.35
CA TYR A 1 11.52 2.67 1.48
C TYR A 1 11.78 2.95 0.00
N PHE A 2 11.62 1.96 -0.90
CA PHE A 2 11.67 2.14 -2.37
C PHE A 2 12.92 2.84 -2.95
N ALA A 3 14.11 2.64 -2.36
CA ALA A 3 15.34 3.35 -2.74
C ALA A 3 16.00 2.88 -4.06
N ASN A 4 15.56 1.74 -4.63
CA ASN A 4 16.14 1.23 -5.87
C ASN A 4 15.81 2.17 -7.06
N PRO A 5 16.78 2.63 -7.87
CA PRO A 5 16.53 3.57 -8.98
C PRO A 5 15.53 3.10 -10.03
N SER A 6 15.37 1.78 -10.20
CA SER A 6 14.39 1.19 -11.13
C SER A 6 12.97 1.13 -10.55
N ASN A 7 12.81 1.48 -9.26
CA ASN A 7 11.53 1.57 -8.60
C ASN A 7 10.89 2.94 -8.87
N ARG A 8 9.69 2.94 -9.45
CA ARG A 8 9.00 4.16 -9.86
C ARG A 8 8.13 4.77 -8.77
N PHE A 9 8.16 4.26 -7.53
CA PHE A 9 7.20 4.66 -6.50
C PHE A 9 7.14 6.17 -6.31
N TRP A 10 8.29 6.79 -6.06
CA TRP A 10 8.41 8.24 -5.88
C TRP A 10 7.94 9.03 -7.11
N ARG A 11 8.33 8.57 -8.29
CA ARG A 11 7.90 9.16 -9.56
C ARG A 11 6.39 9.04 -9.78
N LEU A 12 5.76 7.94 -9.36
CA LEU A 12 4.31 7.77 -9.47
C LEU A 12 3.57 8.72 -8.51
N LEU A 13 4.10 8.96 -7.30
CA LEU A 13 3.54 9.94 -6.39
C LEU A 13 3.58 11.35 -7.03
N GLU A 14 4.71 11.74 -7.61
CA GLU A 14 4.86 13.01 -8.33
C GLU A 14 3.92 13.10 -9.55
N GLU A 15 3.94 12.09 -10.44
CA GLU A 15 3.13 12.06 -11.66
C GLU A 15 1.62 12.08 -11.35
N SER A 16 1.20 11.56 -10.19
CA SER A 16 -0.18 11.60 -9.73
C SER A 16 -0.59 12.89 -9.02
N GLY A 17 0.38 13.74 -8.65
CA GLY A 17 0.16 14.94 -7.86
C GLY A 17 -0.06 14.68 -6.37
N ILE A 18 0.30 13.49 -5.84
CA ILE A 18 0.26 13.22 -4.39
C ILE A 18 1.34 14.02 -3.64
N ILE A 19 2.49 14.21 -4.30
CA ILE A 19 3.60 15.06 -3.83
C ILE A 19 4.09 15.93 -4.99
N ASP A 20 4.80 17.00 -4.68
CA ASP A 20 5.47 17.86 -5.66
C ASP A 20 6.88 17.34 -5.97
N GLY A 21 7.40 17.68 -7.15
CA GLY A 21 8.75 17.24 -7.58
C GLY A 21 9.91 17.72 -6.71
N ASN A 22 9.68 18.80 -5.94
CA ASN A 22 10.66 19.35 -5.00
C ASN A 22 10.66 18.64 -3.64
N ASP A 23 9.69 17.77 -3.37
CA ASP A 23 9.57 17.10 -2.08
C ASP A 23 10.68 16.06 -1.89
N PRO A 24 11.27 15.99 -0.68
CA PRO A 24 12.24 14.96 -0.36
C PRO A 24 11.62 13.56 -0.47
N LYS A 25 12.35 12.66 -1.14
CA LYS A 25 11.94 11.25 -1.37
C LYS A 25 12.45 10.36 -0.24
N LEU A 26 12.11 10.75 0.98
CA LEU A 26 12.56 10.12 2.22
C LEU A 26 11.33 9.75 3.05
N ASP A 27 11.35 8.55 3.63
CA ASP A 27 10.19 8.00 4.34
C ASP A 27 9.87 8.75 5.63
N ASP A 28 10.88 9.22 6.36
CA ASP A 28 10.73 10.09 7.53
C ASP A 28 10.04 11.42 7.19
N VAL A 29 10.48 12.10 6.13
CA VAL A 29 9.88 13.37 5.67
C VAL A 29 8.43 13.17 5.23
N MET A 30 8.12 12.04 4.59
CA MET A 30 6.76 11.72 4.17
C MET A 30 5.80 11.55 5.35
N VAL A 31 6.26 10.99 6.46
CA VAL A 31 5.46 10.90 7.70
C VAL A 31 5.23 12.29 8.26
N GLU A 32 6.30 13.09 8.40
CA GLU A 32 6.23 14.41 9.06
C GLU A 32 5.41 15.43 8.28
N ASN A 33 5.61 15.51 6.96
CA ASN A 33 5.02 16.57 6.14
C ASN A 33 3.68 16.17 5.51
N PHE A 34 3.46 14.88 5.25
CA PHE A 34 2.29 14.39 4.52
C PHE A 34 1.46 13.37 5.30
N GLY A 35 1.93 12.91 6.47
CA GLY A 35 1.25 11.89 7.25
C GLY A 35 1.30 10.49 6.63
N PHE A 36 2.23 10.23 5.71
CA PHE A 36 2.34 8.93 5.03
C PHE A 36 3.35 8.02 5.71
N GLY A 37 2.83 7.06 6.47
CA GLY A 37 3.61 5.96 7.04
C GLY A 37 3.92 4.86 6.03
N PHE A 38 5.01 4.15 6.29
CA PHE A 38 5.43 2.98 5.51
C PHE A 38 5.51 1.74 6.39
N CYS A 39 5.04 0.61 5.87
CA CYS A 39 5.07 -0.66 6.56
C CYS A 39 5.23 -1.80 5.56
N ASP A 40 6.13 -2.73 5.85
CA ASP A 40 6.29 -3.95 5.07
C ASP A 40 5.31 -5.04 5.53
N VAL A 41 4.74 -5.75 4.55
CA VAL A 41 4.00 -6.99 4.80
C VAL A 41 4.95 -8.11 5.25
N ILE A 42 6.14 -8.18 4.64
CA ILE A 42 7.19 -9.15 4.94
C ILE A 42 8.43 -8.37 5.37
N GLU A 43 8.85 -8.49 6.63
CA GLU A 43 9.98 -7.72 7.17
C GLU A 43 11.35 -8.30 6.81
N THR A 44 11.41 -9.51 6.23
CA THR A 44 12.66 -10.11 5.80
C THR A 44 13.24 -9.31 4.63
N PRO A 45 14.47 -8.75 4.75
CA PRO A 45 15.09 -8.00 3.67
C PRO A 45 15.22 -8.83 2.39
N GLY A 46 14.84 -8.25 1.25
CA GLY A 46 14.93 -8.90 -0.05
C GLY A 46 14.59 -7.95 -1.20
N ASN A 47 15.29 -8.09 -2.32
CA ASN A 47 15.12 -7.19 -3.48
C ASN A 47 14.23 -7.79 -4.57
N ASP A 48 13.82 -9.05 -4.42
CA ASP A 48 12.96 -9.72 -5.38
C ASP A 48 11.66 -10.21 -4.76
N ALA A 49 10.59 -9.43 -4.93
CA ALA A 49 9.26 -9.85 -4.50
C ALA A 49 8.81 -11.18 -5.15
N SER A 50 9.38 -11.58 -6.31
CA SER A 50 9.03 -12.84 -6.98
C SER A 50 9.32 -14.07 -6.10
N THR A 51 10.38 -14.03 -5.28
CA THR A 51 10.84 -15.14 -4.43
C THR A 51 9.99 -15.33 -3.17
N ILE A 52 9.16 -14.35 -2.80
CA ILE A 52 8.29 -14.42 -1.62
C ILE A 52 7.20 -15.47 -1.85
N SER A 53 7.28 -16.60 -1.16
CA SER A 53 6.31 -17.68 -1.28
C SER A 53 4.96 -17.32 -0.64
N ARG A 54 3.92 -18.10 -0.92
CA ARG A 54 2.65 -17.98 -0.17
C ARG A 54 2.86 -18.20 1.33
N ARG A 55 3.74 -19.14 1.68
CA ARG A 55 4.02 -19.47 3.08
C ARG A 55 4.51 -18.23 3.83
N ASP A 56 5.38 -17.43 3.21
CA ASP A 56 5.88 -16.19 3.78
C ASP A 56 4.75 -15.21 4.09
N PHE A 57 3.79 -15.02 3.17
CA PHE A 57 2.61 -14.21 3.43
C PHE A 57 1.79 -14.74 4.60
N THR A 58 1.48 -16.03 4.63
CA THR A 58 0.64 -16.62 5.69
C THR A 58 1.32 -16.56 7.07
N GLN A 59 2.65 -16.70 7.12
CA GLN A 59 3.40 -16.63 8.38
C GLN A 59 3.51 -15.19 8.91
N ASN A 60 3.60 -14.20 8.01
CA ASN A 60 3.71 -12.79 8.38
C ASN A 60 2.35 -12.09 8.55
N ALA A 61 1.25 -12.67 8.06
CA ALA A 61 -0.07 -12.03 8.12
C ALA A 61 -0.48 -11.60 9.53
N PRO A 62 -0.34 -12.44 10.59
CA PRO A 62 -0.75 -12.04 11.93
C PRO A 62 0.08 -10.88 12.49
N SER A 63 1.39 -10.87 12.28
CA SER A 63 2.26 -9.79 12.75
C SER A 63 2.01 -8.49 11.98
N PHE A 64 1.84 -8.58 10.66
CA PHE A 64 1.47 -7.43 9.83
C PHE A 64 0.13 -6.82 10.26
N LEU A 65 -0.92 -7.63 10.40
CA LEU A 65 -2.25 -7.15 10.84
C LEU A 65 -2.18 -6.49 12.23
N LYS A 66 -1.41 -7.07 13.16
CA LYS A 66 -1.20 -6.47 14.48
C LYS A 66 -0.46 -5.13 14.41
N ARG A 67 0.52 -4.97 13.50
CA ARG A 67 1.24 -3.70 13.32
C ARG A 67 0.30 -2.60 12.81
N ILE A 68 -0.47 -2.86 11.77
CA ILE A 68 -1.39 -1.85 11.20
C ILE A 68 -2.53 -1.51 12.17
N ASP A 69 -2.99 -2.47 12.97
CA ASP A 69 -3.95 -2.24 14.07
C ASP A 69 -3.33 -1.32 15.14
N ASN A 70 -2.12 -1.64 15.61
CA ASN A 70 -1.39 -0.78 16.55
C ASN A 70 -1.19 0.64 16.02
N TYR A 71 -0.88 0.81 14.73
CA TYR A 71 -0.77 2.14 14.13
C TYR A 71 -2.09 2.90 14.14
N ALA A 72 -3.19 2.25 13.77
CA ALA A 72 -4.52 2.87 13.81
C ALA A 72 -4.89 3.34 15.23
N LEU A 73 -4.59 2.52 16.24
CA LEU A 73 -4.80 2.83 17.66
C LEU A 73 -3.89 3.96 18.14
N SER A 74 -2.57 3.89 17.85
CA SER A 74 -1.61 4.92 18.29
C SER A 74 -1.85 6.28 17.65
N MET A 75 -2.47 6.30 16.47
CA MET A 75 -2.84 7.52 15.75
C MET A 75 -4.20 8.08 16.20
N ASN A 76 -4.79 7.59 17.31
CA ASN A 76 -6.08 8.04 17.84
C ASN A 76 -7.20 8.09 16.78
N GLY A 77 -7.24 7.11 15.87
CA GLY A 77 -8.24 7.05 14.80
C GLY A 77 -8.05 8.07 13.66
N THR A 78 -6.89 8.73 13.57
CA THR A 78 -6.58 9.65 12.46
C THR A 78 -6.06 8.93 11.22
N LEU A 79 -5.63 7.66 11.32
CA LEU A 79 -5.34 6.85 10.14
C LEU A 79 -6.60 6.81 9.27
N LYS A 80 -6.48 7.19 7.99
CA LYS A 80 -7.62 7.21 7.07
C LYS A 80 -7.58 6.09 6.05
N ARG A 81 -6.37 5.71 5.62
CA ARG A 81 -6.17 4.84 4.45
C ARG A 81 -5.00 3.88 4.65
N ILE A 82 -5.12 2.68 4.11
CA ILE A 82 -4.03 1.71 3.97
C ILE A 82 -3.85 1.40 2.49
N CYS A 83 -2.65 1.68 1.97
CA CYS A 83 -2.33 1.51 0.56
C CYS A 83 -1.40 0.29 0.36
N PHE A 84 -1.93 -0.80 -0.17
CA PHE A 84 -1.12 -1.94 -0.60
C PHE A 84 -0.49 -1.64 -1.96
N VAL A 85 0.84 -1.54 -1.99
CA VAL A 85 1.60 -1.27 -3.21
C VAL A 85 1.86 -2.58 -3.96
N GLY A 86 0.88 -2.98 -4.76
CA GLY A 86 0.84 -4.21 -5.55
C GLY A 86 -0.29 -5.16 -5.14
N LYS A 87 -0.93 -5.81 -6.14
CA LYS A 87 -2.04 -6.76 -5.90
C LYS A 87 -1.62 -8.00 -5.11
N ARG A 88 -0.37 -8.43 -5.24
CA ARG A 88 0.08 -9.71 -4.65
C ARG A 88 0.05 -9.66 -3.12
N GLN A 89 0.45 -8.52 -2.55
CA GLN A 89 0.46 -8.27 -1.12
C GLN A 89 -0.94 -8.44 -0.56
N TRP A 90 -1.95 -7.81 -1.18
CA TRP A 90 -3.34 -7.95 -0.77
C TRP A 90 -3.89 -9.37 -0.96
N LYS A 91 -3.72 -9.95 -2.15
CA LYS A 91 -4.32 -11.25 -2.50
C LYS A 91 -3.77 -12.41 -1.67
N GLN A 92 -2.48 -12.41 -1.38
CA GLN A 92 -1.80 -13.55 -0.74
C GLN A 92 -1.84 -13.49 0.79
N LEU A 93 -2.09 -12.31 1.37
CA LEU A 93 -2.10 -12.08 2.81
C LEU A 93 -3.22 -12.85 3.52
N PHE A 94 -4.36 -13.03 2.85
CA PHE A 94 -5.56 -13.64 3.45
C PHE A 94 -5.79 -15.07 2.97
N HIS A 95 -6.59 -15.81 3.74
CA HIS A 95 -7.04 -17.15 3.39
C HIS A 95 -8.58 -17.22 3.37
N PRO A 96 -9.20 -17.73 2.28
CA PRO A 96 -8.59 -18.19 1.03
C PRO A 96 -7.93 -17.04 0.23
N ILE A 97 -7.16 -17.36 -0.83
CA ILE A 97 -6.62 -16.33 -1.73
C ILE A 97 -7.79 -15.56 -2.32
N LEU A 98 -7.73 -14.23 -2.27
CA LEU A 98 -8.73 -13.39 -2.89
C LEU A 98 -8.67 -13.55 -4.42
N ALA A 99 -9.76 -13.98 -5.05
CA ALA A 99 -9.78 -14.36 -6.46
C ALA A 99 -9.60 -13.13 -7.39
N HIS A 100 -10.44 -12.11 -7.20
CA HIS A 100 -10.42 -10.87 -7.98
C HIS A 100 -10.01 -9.68 -7.11
N CYS A 101 -9.15 -8.84 -7.66
CA CYS A 101 -8.75 -7.58 -7.05
C CYS A 101 -8.39 -6.59 -8.16
N MET A 102 -9.09 -5.47 -8.19
CA MET A 102 -8.81 -4.34 -9.07
C MET A 102 -7.89 -3.35 -8.35
N HIS A 103 -7.13 -2.57 -9.12
CA HIS A 103 -6.43 -1.44 -8.52
C HIS A 103 -7.45 -0.36 -8.12
N GLY A 104 -7.08 0.50 -7.17
CA GLY A 104 -7.93 1.55 -6.62
C GLY A 104 -8.53 1.20 -5.25
N LYS A 105 -9.53 1.99 -4.84
CA LYS A 105 -10.24 1.85 -3.57
C LYS A 105 -11.07 0.56 -3.54
N GLN A 106 -10.95 -0.19 -2.44
CA GLN A 106 -11.67 -1.45 -2.26
C GLN A 106 -12.92 -1.25 -1.40
N SER A 107 -14.05 -1.78 -1.84
CA SER A 107 -15.31 -1.75 -1.09
C SER A 107 -15.19 -2.44 0.28
N HIS A 108 -15.88 -1.90 1.27
CA HIS A 108 -15.90 -2.42 2.65
C HIS A 108 -16.58 -3.80 2.73
N GLU A 109 -17.48 -4.12 1.79
CA GLU A 109 -18.13 -5.43 1.71
C GLU A 109 -17.16 -6.56 1.32
N HIS A 110 -16.02 -6.21 0.71
CA HIS A 110 -15.01 -7.15 0.25
C HIS A 110 -13.83 -7.26 1.23
N ARG A 111 -14.02 -6.89 2.50
CA ARG A 111 -12.97 -7.05 3.51
C ARG A 111 -12.71 -8.54 3.76
N PRO A 112 -11.43 -8.96 3.88
CA PRO A 112 -11.08 -10.36 4.07
C PRO A 112 -11.54 -10.91 5.43
N PRO A 113 -11.64 -12.25 5.58
CA PRO A 113 -11.87 -12.86 6.87
C PRO A 113 -10.82 -12.44 7.90
N ASN A 114 -11.25 -12.13 9.13
CA ASN A 114 -10.41 -11.64 10.23
C ASN A 114 -9.77 -10.25 9.99
N TRP A 115 -10.41 -9.39 9.19
CA TRP A 115 -10.07 -7.97 9.16
C TRP A 115 -10.26 -7.35 10.56
N PRO A 116 -9.28 -6.63 11.14
CA PRO A 116 -9.42 -6.04 12.47
C PRO A 116 -10.54 -5.00 12.54
N ASP A 117 -11.35 -5.03 13.60
CA ASP A 117 -12.49 -4.13 13.76
C ASP A 117 -12.11 -2.65 13.83
N SER A 118 -10.96 -2.35 14.43
CA SER A 118 -10.35 -1.01 14.45
C SER A 118 -10.07 -0.44 13.06
N LEU A 119 -9.97 -1.31 12.05
CA LEU A 119 -9.70 -0.95 10.66
C LEU A 119 -10.96 -0.93 9.78
N ASN A 120 -12.15 -1.16 10.35
CA ASN A 120 -13.40 -1.19 9.56
C ASN A 120 -13.74 0.16 8.92
N GLY A 121 -13.35 1.27 9.55
CA GLY A 121 -13.53 2.63 9.04
C GLY A 121 -12.41 3.11 8.11
N ILE A 122 -11.40 2.27 7.83
CA ILE A 122 -10.21 2.63 7.07
C ILE A 122 -10.39 2.25 5.61
N ASP A 123 -10.14 3.19 4.71
CA ASP A 123 -10.12 2.92 3.28
C ASP A 123 -8.93 2.01 2.93
N VAL A 124 -9.19 0.97 2.13
CA VAL A 124 -8.12 0.12 1.60
C VAL A 124 -7.94 0.44 0.13
N TRP A 125 -6.71 0.74 -0.26
CA TRP A 125 -6.32 1.02 -1.63
C TRP A 125 -5.33 -0.01 -2.13
N ILE A 126 -5.53 -0.49 -3.35
CA ILE A 126 -4.59 -1.40 -4.01
C ILE A 126 -3.95 -0.66 -5.18
N LEU A 127 -2.69 -0.29 -5.02
CA LEU A 127 -1.96 0.47 -6.03
C LEU A 127 -1.18 -0.48 -6.95
N PRO A 128 -0.96 -0.09 -8.21
CA PRO A 128 -0.05 -0.80 -9.11
C PRO A 128 1.35 -0.96 -8.53
N SER A 129 2.02 -2.06 -8.89
CA SER A 129 3.42 -2.24 -8.47
C SER A 129 4.32 -1.20 -9.15
N PRO A 130 5.17 -0.50 -8.39
CA PRO A 130 6.10 0.50 -8.92
C PRO A 130 7.36 -0.14 -9.52
N SER A 131 7.51 -1.47 -9.44
CA SER A 131 8.65 -2.15 -10.05
C SER A 131 8.59 -2.04 -11.58
N GLY A 132 9.71 -1.67 -12.21
CA GLY A 132 9.86 -1.70 -13.67
C GLY A 132 9.63 -3.08 -14.31
N ARG A 133 9.62 -4.16 -13.52
CA ARG A 133 9.34 -5.53 -14.00
C ARG A 133 7.85 -5.84 -14.20
N ALA A 134 6.95 -5.00 -13.70
CA ALA A 134 5.52 -5.21 -13.87
C ALA A 134 5.07 -4.85 -15.30
N VAL A 135 4.33 -5.76 -15.95
CA VAL A 135 3.78 -5.55 -17.30
C VAL A 135 2.48 -4.76 -17.19
N LEU A 136 2.60 -3.43 -17.19
CA LEU A 136 1.51 -2.44 -17.13
C LEU A 136 1.92 -1.22 -17.96
N SER A 137 0.99 -0.63 -18.70
CA SER A 137 1.22 0.66 -19.36
C SER A 137 1.48 1.76 -18.32
N ASN A 138 2.03 2.89 -18.76
CA ASN A 138 2.24 4.03 -17.85
C ASN A 138 0.91 4.57 -17.31
N GLU A 139 -0.09 4.68 -18.18
CA GLU A 139 -1.41 5.21 -17.84
C GLU A 139 -2.11 4.32 -16.80
N GLU A 140 -2.17 3.00 -17.04
CA GLU A 140 -2.75 2.05 -16.07
C GLU A 140 -2.01 2.01 -14.74
N ARG A 141 -0.71 2.35 -14.75
CA ARG A 141 0.11 2.40 -13.53
C ARG A 141 -0.13 3.68 -12.73
N VAL A 142 -0.31 4.82 -13.40
CA VAL A 142 -0.50 6.13 -12.74
C VAL A 142 -1.94 6.36 -12.33
N SER A 143 -2.93 5.90 -13.10
CA SER A 143 -4.36 6.20 -12.86
C SER A 143 -4.83 5.92 -11.42
N PRO A 144 -4.54 4.75 -10.80
CA PRO A 144 -4.97 4.52 -9.42
C PRO A 144 -4.27 5.41 -8.38
N TYR A 145 -3.07 5.92 -8.69
CA TYR A 145 -2.40 6.90 -7.85
C TYR A 145 -3.06 8.28 -8.01
N HIS A 146 -3.46 8.65 -9.23
CA HIS A 146 -4.20 9.89 -9.48
C HIS A 146 -5.55 9.89 -8.75
N ASP A 147 -6.29 8.78 -8.79
CA ASP A 147 -7.55 8.64 -8.05
C ASP A 147 -7.34 8.78 -6.53
N LEU A 148 -6.23 8.21 -6.01
CA LEU A 148 -5.84 8.39 -4.62
C LEU A 148 -5.49 9.86 -4.31
N ALA A 149 -4.80 10.56 -5.22
CA ALA A 149 -4.49 11.98 -5.07
C ALA A 149 -5.77 12.82 -4.94
N CYS A 150 -6.76 12.57 -5.81
CA CYS A 150 -8.06 13.23 -5.74
C CYS A 150 -8.72 13.03 -4.37
N GLU A 151 -8.65 11.82 -3.81
CA GLU A 151 -9.22 11.49 -2.50
C GLU A 151 -8.43 12.09 -1.32
N ILE A 152 -7.11 12.20 -1.42
CA ILE A 152 -6.28 12.85 -0.40
C ILE A 152 -6.55 14.35 -0.36
N HIS A 153 -6.74 14.98 -1.52
CA HIS A 153 -6.99 16.43 -1.63
C HIS A 153 -8.46 16.82 -1.47
N SER A 154 -9.37 15.83 -1.43
CA SER A 154 -10.78 16.06 -1.16
C SER A 154 -11.01 16.16 0.35
N PHE A 155 -10.88 17.39 0.88
CA PHE A 155 -11.28 17.90 2.20
C PHE A 155 -10.70 17.22 3.46
#